data_AF-A0A963MZH2-F1
#
_entry.id   AF-A0A963MZH2-F1
#
_cell.length_a   1.000
_cell.length_b   1.000
_cell.length_c   1.000
_cell.angle_alpha   90.00
_cell.angle_beta   90.00
_cell.angle_gamma   90.00
#
_symmetry.space_group_name_H-M   'P 1'
#
loop_
_entity.id
_entity.type
_entity.pdbx_description
1 polymer ?
#
loop_
_entity_poly.entity_id
_entity_poly.type
_entity_poly.pdbx_seq_one_letter_code
_entity_poly.pdbx_strand_id
1 'polypeptide(L)'
;FVDSIAALRGYFAEIAEAGARGAAYAGLQPIAIAAEARMLAATRGANTHRGAIFNLGLLAAAAAWRQARPETTGLRCGELVARLWGPAILAARGAAPSSHGQHVWQRFAAGGARAQAAEGFPAVYGVGLPALRALLAAEVPEEPALIGTLMALMARLDDTNLLWRGGEAGLVDVQGAARTFLVAGGVRHPAWRSALVAMHDWMVRRHLSPGGSADLVAATWLVHALGDA
;
A
#
# COMPACT_ATOMS: atom_id res chain seq x y z
N PHE A 1 4.98 11.76 -12.17
CA PHE A 1 5.21 11.56 -10.73
C PHE A 1 5.03 12.86 -9.95
N VAL A 2 5.69 13.98 -10.32
CA VAL A 2 5.46 15.27 -9.64
C VAL A 2 4.03 15.79 -9.88
N ASP A 3 3.53 15.69 -11.11
CA ASP A 3 2.16 16.14 -11.47
C ASP A 3 1.06 15.37 -10.72
N SER A 4 1.30 14.09 -10.40
CA SER A 4 0.36 13.27 -9.65
C SER A 4 0.33 13.63 -8.16
N ILE A 5 1.45 14.01 -7.55
CA ILE A 5 1.47 14.49 -6.16
C ILE A 5 0.74 15.83 -6.06
N ALA A 6 0.97 16.74 -7.01
CA ALA A 6 0.25 18.01 -7.08
C ALA A 6 -1.27 17.81 -7.22
N ALA A 7 -1.69 16.82 -8.01
CA ALA A 7 -3.10 16.47 -8.19
C ALA A 7 -3.79 15.95 -6.92
N LEU A 8 -3.03 15.45 -5.94
CA LEU A 8 -3.53 14.98 -4.65
C LEU A 8 -3.54 16.06 -3.56
N ARG A 9 -3.17 17.31 -3.89
CA ARG A 9 -3.28 18.43 -2.95
C ARG A 9 -4.72 18.52 -2.41
N GLY A 10 -4.83 18.69 -1.09
CA GLY A 10 -6.10 18.80 -0.36
C GLY A 10 -6.80 17.47 -0.04
N TYR A 11 -6.53 16.39 -0.79
CA TYR A 11 -7.22 15.11 -0.60
C TYR A 11 -7.07 14.56 0.83
N PHE A 12 -5.84 14.51 1.33
CA PHE A 12 -5.57 13.93 2.65
C PHE A 12 -6.21 14.74 3.79
N ALA A 13 -6.33 16.07 3.63
CA ALA A 13 -7.04 16.90 4.60
C ALA A 13 -8.54 16.61 4.57
N GLU A 14 -9.13 16.57 3.37
CA GLU A 14 -10.57 16.33 3.19
C GLU A 14 -11.01 14.96 3.73
N ILE A 15 -10.24 13.90 3.43
CA ILE A 15 -10.57 12.55 3.92
C ILE A 15 -10.28 12.40 5.43
N ALA A 16 -9.26 13.07 5.95
CA ALA A 16 -8.99 13.12 7.39
C ALA A 16 -10.12 13.82 8.14
N GLU A 17 -10.60 14.97 7.66
CA GLU A 17 -11.73 15.68 8.24
C GLU A 17 -13.01 14.83 8.22
N ALA A 18 -13.28 14.12 7.12
CA ALA A 18 -14.41 13.20 7.06
C ALA A 18 -14.27 12.07 8.10
N GLY A 19 -13.06 11.53 8.28
CA GLY A 19 -12.73 10.58 9.34
C GLY A 19 -12.97 11.14 10.74
N ALA A 20 -12.49 12.36 11.03
CA ALA A 20 -12.68 13.03 12.32
C ALA A 20 -14.17 13.24 12.66
N ARG A 21 -14.97 13.67 11.68
CA ARG A 21 -16.43 13.81 11.81
C ARG A 21 -17.18 12.48 11.95
N GLY A 22 -16.50 11.37 11.73
CA GLY A 22 -17.04 10.04 11.86
C GLY A 22 -17.86 9.56 10.67
N ALA A 23 -17.46 9.96 9.46
CA ALA A 23 -18.09 9.49 8.24
C ALA A 23 -18.03 7.95 8.12
N ALA A 24 -19.15 7.36 7.70
CA ALA A 24 -19.18 5.99 7.23
C ALA A 24 -18.38 5.84 5.92
N TYR A 25 -18.07 4.60 5.52
CA TYR A 25 -17.31 4.33 4.30
C TYR A 25 -17.94 4.97 3.04
N ALA A 26 -19.27 4.99 2.96
CA ALA A 26 -20.01 5.66 1.87
C ALA A 26 -19.78 7.18 1.80
N GLY A 27 -19.35 7.81 2.90
CA GLY A 27 -18.93 9.21 2.93
C GLY A 27 -17.46 9.43 2.56
N LEU A 28 -16.59 8.43 2.78
CA LEU A 28 -15.18 8.49 2.38
C LEU A 28 -14.97 8.18 0.90
N GLN A 29 -15.79 7.29 0.35
CA GLN A 29 -15.65 6.78 -1.00
C GLN A 29 -15.71 7.86 -2.10
N PRO A 30 -16.65 8.83 -2.07
CA PRO A 30 -16.69 9.91 -3.08
C PRO A 30 -15.43 10.80 -3.06
N ILE A 31 -14.87 11.05 -1.88
CA ILE A 31 -13.64 11.85 -1.71
C ILE A 31 -12.46 11.16 -2.39
N ALA A 32 -12.31 9.85 -2.14
CA ALA A 32 -11.26 9.04 -2.77
C ALA A 32 -11.45 8.91 -4.30
N ILE A 33 -12.69 8.74 -4.77
CA ILE A 33 -13.01 8.67 -6.21
C ILE A 33 -12.67 10.00 -6.90
N ALA A 34 -13.01 11.14 -6.30
CA ALA A 34 -12.68 12.45 -6.85
C ALA A 34 -11.17 12.68 -6.92
N ALA A 35 -10.42 12.25 -5.90
CA ALA A 35 -8.96 12.29 -5.91
C ALA A 35 -8.36 11.39 -6.99
N GLU A 36 -8.88 10.16 -7.16
CA GLU A 36 -8.47 9.24 -8.22
C GLU A 36 -8.72 9.85 -9.61
N ALA A 37 -9.88 10.46 -9.84
CA ALA A 37 -10.21 11.12 -11.11
C ALA A 37 -9.27 12.29 -11.42
N ARG A 38 -8.96 13.14 -10.42
CA ARG A 38 -7.97 14.22 -10.58
C ARG A 38 -6.58 13.69 -10.91
N MET A 39 -6.15 12.64 -10.22
CA MET A 39 -4.87 11.99 -10.49
C MET A 39 -4.82 11.45 -11.93
N LEU A 40 -5.84 10.70 -12.37
CA LEU A 40 -5.89 10.12 -13.71
C LEU A 40 -5.88 11.18 -14.81
N ALA A 41 -6.60 12.29 -14.61
CA ALA A 41 -6.59 13.42 -15.54
C ALA A 41 -5.19 14.04 -15.66
N ALA A 42 -4.50 14.25 -14.53
CA ALA A 42 -3.16 14.82 -14.51
C ALA A 42 -2.09 13.89 -15.11
N THR A 43 -2.27 12.57 -14.98
CA THR A 43 -1.29 11.56 -15.44
C THR A 43 -1.58 11.00 -16.83
N ARG A 44 -2.55 11.57 -17.56
CA ARG A 44 -3.01 11.05 -18.86
C ARG A 44 -3.39 9.56 -18.79
N GLY A 45 -4.04 9.16 -17.70
CA GLY A 45 -4.51 7.80 -17.46
C GLY A 45 -3.51 6.86 -16.78
N ALA A 46 -2.31 7.32 -16.39
CA ALA A 46 -1.39 6.47 -15.65
C ALA A 46 -1.87 6.24 -14.21
N ASN A 47 -1.95 4.97 -13.82
CA ASN A 47 -2.52 4.53 -12.54
C ASN A 47 -1.51 4.59 -11.37
N THR A 48 -0.73 5.67 -11.26
CA THR A 48 0.53 5.68 -10.48
C THR A 48 0.36 5.76 -8.96
N HIS A 49 -0.78 6.23 -8.45
CA HIS A 49 -1.00 6.42 -7.00
C HIS A 49 -2.36 5.95 -6.50
N ARG A 50 -3.08 5.12 -7.25
CA ARG A 50 -4.42 4.68 -6.84
C ARG A 50 -4.39 3.89 -5.53
N GLY A 51 -3.41 3.00 -5.35
CA GLY A 51 -3.25 2.27 -4.10
C GLY A 51 -2.85 3.19 -2.94
N ALA A 52 -1.99 4.18 -3.18
CA ALA A 52 -1.67 5.21 -2.20
C ALA A 52 -2.91 6.04 -1.78
N ILE A 53 -3.76 6.48 -2.73
CA ILE A 53 -5.03 7.17 -2.43
C ILE A 53 -5.88 6.33 -1.48
N PHE A 54 -6.05 5.05 -1.80
CA PHE A 54 -6.88 4.14 -1.01
C PHE A 54 -6.28 3.84 0.38
N ASN A 55 -5.05 3.31 0.44
CA ASN A 55 -4.43 2.87 1.70
C ASN A 55 -4.12 4.04 2.63
N LEU A 56 -3.46 5.08 2.12
CA LEU A 56 -3.09 6.26 2.93
C LEU A 56 -4.33 7.07 3.30
N GLY A 57 -5.33 7.14 2.42
CA GLY A 57 -6.58 7.85 2.71
C GLY A 57 -7.35 7.22 3.89
N LEU A 58 -7.48 5.89 3.90
CA LEU A 58 -8.12 5.17 5.01
C LEU A 58 -7.33 5.32 6.32
N LEU A 59 -6.00 5.20 6.28
CA LEU A 59 -5.16 5.38 7.46
C LEU A 59 -5.19 6.82 7.98
N ALA A 60 -5.21 7.82 7.10
CA ALA A 60 -5.35 9.23 7.47
C ALA A 60 -6.72 9.51 8.12
N ALA A 61 -7.80 8.98 7.55
CA ALA A 61 -9.13 9.08 8.14
C ALA A 61 -9.19 8.42 9.53
N ALA A 62 -8.57 7.25 9.70
CA ALA A 62 -8.51 6.56 10.99
C ALA A 62 -7.66 7.32 12.02
N ALA A 63 -6.52 7.88 11.61
CA ALA A 63 -5.69 8.71 12.48
C ALA A 63 -6.44 9.95 12.96
N ALA A 64 -7.20 10.60 12.07
CA ALA A 64 -8.02 11.76 12.41
C ALA A 64 -9.23 11.39 13.29
N TRP A 65 -9.89 10.25 13.03
CA TRP A 65 -10.90 9.68 13.92
C TRP A 65 -10.33 9.52 15.33
N ARG A 66 -9.13 8.93 15.45
CA ARG A 66 -8.46 8.68 16.72
C ARG A 66 -8.15 9.96 17.48
N GLN A 67 -7.63 10.97 16.78
CA GLN A 67 -7.33 12.28 17.39
C GLN A 67 -8.60 12.98 17.91
N ALA A 68 -9.73 12.83 17.22
CA ALA A 68 -11.00 13.41 17.66
C ALA A 68 -11.66 12.66 18.83
N ARG A 69 -11.15 11.46 19.19
CA ARG A 69 -11.77 10.53 20.15
C ARG A 69 -10.73 9.90 21.09
N PRO A 70 -10.41 10.56 22.21
CA PRO A 70 -9.38 10.12 23.15
C PRO A 70 -9.56 8.68 23.65
N GLU A 71 -10.79 8.16 23.72
CA GLU A 71 -11.10 6.79 24.11
C GLU A 71 -10.54 5.74 23.14
N THR A 72 -10.16 6.13 21.93
CA THR A 72 -9.59 5.26 20.90
C THR A 72 -8.06 5.31 20.81
N THR A 73 -7.39 6.04 21.71
CA THR A 73 -5.92 6.25 21.67
C THR A 73 -5.13 4.93 21.71
N GLY A 74 -5.64 3.91 22.38
CA GLY A 74 -4.99 2.58 22.45
C GLY A 74 -5.17 1.69 21.21
N LEU A 75 -5.90 2.15 20.19
CA LEU A 75 -6.15 1.39 18.97
C LEU A 75 -5.22 1.85 17.85
N ARG A 76 -4.67 0.89 17.12
CA ARG A 76 -3.92 1.19 15.89
C ARG A 76 -4.84 1.71 14.80
N CYS A 77 -4.33 2.53 13.88
CA CYS A 77 -5.13 3.05 12.77
C CYS A 77 -5.71 1.92 11.92
N GLY A 78 -4.96 0.85 11.67
CA GLY A 78 -5.46 -0.34 10.97
C GLY A 78 -6.62 -1.02 11.69
N GLU A 79 -6.57 -1.13 13.02
CA GLU A 79 -7.70 -1.68 13.78
C GLU A 79 -8.95 -0.80 13.66
N LEU A 80 -8.78 0.52 13.66
CA LEU A 80 -9.88 1.44 13.42
C LEU A 80 -10.45 1.29 12.01
N VAL A 81 -9.61 1.16 10.98
CA VAL A 81 -10.07 0.91 9.60
C VAL A 81 -10.90 -0.37 9.54
N ALA A 82 -10.41 -1.47 10.12
CA ALA A 82 -11.10 -2.75 10.14
C ALA A 82 -12.46 -2.64 10.85
N ARG A 83 -12.50 -2.00 12.02
CA ARG A 83 -13.72 -1.85 12.84
C ARG A 83 -14.76 -0.92 12.21
N LEU A 84 -14.32 0.22 11.67
CA LEU A 84 -15.21 1.28 11.18
C LEU A 84 -15.69 1.02 9.75
N TRP A 85 -14.80 0.50 8.90
CA TRP A 85 -15.04 0.45 7.45
C TRP A 85 -14.86 -0.93 6.83
N GLY A 86 -14.28 -1.91 7.54
CA GLY A 86 -13.97 -3.23 6.99
C GLY A 86 -15.15 -3.94 6.30
N PRO A 87 -16.31 -4.11 6.96
CA PRO A 87 -17.48 -4.71 6.33
C PRO A 87 -17.94 -3.97 5.07
N ALA A 88 -17.95 -2.63 5.10
CA ALA A 88 -18.37 -1.80 3.97
C ALA A 88 -17.36 -1.82 2.82
N ILE A 89 -16.05 -1.90 3.11
CA ILE A 89 -14.98 -2.08 2.13
C ILE A 89 -15.16 -3.40 1.36
N LEU A 90 -15.53 -4.47 2.06
CA LEU A 90 -15.82 -5.78 1.46
C LEU A 90 -17.16 -5.80 0.71
N ALA A 91 -18.18 -5.11 1.24
CA ALA A 91 -19.52 -5.04 0.65
C ALA A 91 -19.58 -4.14 -0.60
N ALA A 92 -18.69 -3.16 -0.74
CA ALA A 92 -18.53 -2.34 -1.95
C ALA A 92 -18.09 -3.15 -3.20
N ARG A 93 -18.04 -4.49 -3.11
CA ARG A 93 -17.98 -5.42 -4.22
C ARG A 93 -19.32 -5.43 -5.00
N GLY A 94 -19.63 -4.33 -5.69
CA GLY A 94 -20.84 -4.23 -6.51
C GLY A 94 -20.69 -3.26 -7.68
N ALA A 95 -20.80 -3.81 -8.90
CA ALA A 95 -20.81 -3.17 -10.24
C ALA A 95 -19.50 -2.50 -10.73
N ALA A 96 -18.59 -3.32 -11.27
CA ALA A 96 -17.56 -2.83 -12.20
C ALA A 96 -18.11 -2.87 -13.66
N PRO A 97 -17.88 -1.84 -14.50
CA PRO A 97 -18.30 -1.84 -15.90
C PRO A 97 -17.67 -2.98 -16.71
N SER A 98 -18.43 -3.53 -17.65
CA SER A 98 -18.07 -4.66 -18.52
C SER A 98 -16.89 -4.36 -19.45
N SER A 99 -15.72 -4.95 -19.20
CA SER A 99 -14.70 -5.16 -20.23
C SER A 99 -13.84 -6.38 -19.92
N HIS A 100 -13.18 -6.90 -20.95
CA HIS A 100 -12.51 -8.22 -21.05
C HIS A 100 -11.44 -8.54 -19.98
N GLY A 101 -11.13 -7.62 -19.04
CA GLY A 101 -10.29 -7.87 -17.87
C GLY A 101 -10.98 -8.58 -16.69
N GLN A 102 -12.27 -8.91 -16.81
CA GLN A 102 -13.14 -9.41 -15.73
C GLN A 102 -12.64 -10.66 -14.99
N HIS A 103 -12.11 -11.66 -15.71
CA HIS A 103 -11.82 -12.95 -15.08
C HIS A 103 -10.63 -12.90 -14.10
N VAL A 104 -9.65 -12.03 -14.37
CA VAL A 104 -8.46 -11.87 -13.51
C VAL A 104 -8.72 -10.85 -12.40
N TRP A 105 -9.56 -9.82 -12.66
CA TRP A 105 -9.97 -8.85 -11.65
C TRP A 105 -10.79 -9.48 -10.52
N GLN A 106 -11.64 -10.44 -10.87
CA GLN A 106 -12.44 -11.23 -9.92
C GLN A 106 -11.60 -12.24 -9.12
N ARG A 107 -10.57 -12.85 -9.73
CA ARG A 107 -9.77 -13.89 -9.07
C ARG A 107 -8.65 -13.34 -8.19
N PHE A 108 -8.03 -12.20 -8.54
CA PHE A 108 -6.83 -11.73 -7.85
C PHE A 108 -6.87 -10.24 -7.40
N ALA A 109 -7.32 -9.29 -8.25
CA ALA A 109 -7.13 -7.85 -7.98
C ALA A 109 -8.08 -7.24 -6.92
N ALA A 110 -9.32 -7.72 -6.81
CA ALA A 110 -10.28 -7.18 -5.83
C ALA A 110 -9.99 -7.60 -4.39
N GLY A 111 -9.21 -8.68 -4.19
CA GLY A 111 -8.88 -9.23 -2.88
C GLY A 111 -7.78 -8.46 -2.16
N GLY A 112 -6.62 -8.22 -2.80
CA GLY A 112 -5.41 -7.78 -2.11
C GLY A 112 -5.55 -6.51 -1.26
N ALA A 113 -5.66 -5.33 -1.88
CA ALA A 113 -5.69 -4.06 -1.14
C ALA A 113 -6.93 -3.91 -0.24
N ARG A 114 -8.10 -4.37 -0.69
CA ARG A 114 -9.34 -4.28 0.09
C ARG A 114 -9.33 -5.24 1.27
N ALA A 115 -8.84 -6.47 1.13
CA ALA A 115 -8.68 -7.39 2.24
C ALA A 115 -7.64 -6.87 3.22
N GLN A 116 -6.50 -6.34 2.74
CA GLN A 116 -5.53 -5.66 3.60
C GLN A 116 -6.23 -4.58 4.43
N ALA A 117 -6.96 -3.64 3.81
CA ALA A 117 -7.65 -2.60 4.56
C ALA A 117 -8.73 -3.15 5.52
N ALA A 118 -9.57 -4.08 5.05
CA ALA A 118 -10.67 -4.64 5.84
C ALA A 118 -10.20 -5.45 7.05
N GLU A 119 -9.02 -6.06 6.97
CA GLU A 119 -8.37 -6.80 8.06
C GLU A 119 -7.43 -5.91 8.90
N GLY A 120 -7.34 -4.61 8.60
CA GLY A 120 -6.54 -3.67 9.37
C GLY A 120 -5.05 -3.66 9.05
N PHE A 121 -4.72 -3.88 7.78
CA PHE A 121 -3.40 -3.87 7.18
C PHE A 121 -2.40 -4.86 7.80
N PRO A 122 -2.72 -6.17 7.84
CA PRO A 122 -1.85 -7.17 8.46
C PRO A 122 -0.42 -7.20 7.87
N ALA A 123 -0.23 -6.95 6.58
CA ALA A 123 1.12 -6.86 6.01
C ALA A 123 1.88 -5.59 6.42
N VAL A 124 1.18 -4.48 6.66
CA VAL A 124 1.80 -3.25 7.16
C VAL A 124 2.32 -3.47 8.58
N TYR A 125 1.47 -3.95 9.50
CA TYR A 125 1.86 -4.11 10.91
C TYR A 125 2.69 -5.37 11.17
N GLY A 126 2.47 -6.45 10.41
CA GLY A 126 3.13 -7.75 10.62
C GLY A 126 4.42 -7.96 9.83
N VAL A 127 4.66 -7.16 8.78
CA VAL A 127 5.85 -7.29 7.91
C VAL A 127 6.57 -5.97 7.73
N GLY A 128 5.88 -4.96 7.17
CA GLY A 128 6.50 -3.71 6.78
C GLY A 128 7.06 -2.93 7.99
N LEU A 129 6.24 -2.69 9.00
CA LEU A 129 6.59 -1.88 10.17
C LEU A 129 7.72 -2.51 11.00
N PRO A 130 7.72 -3.82 11.31
CA PRO A 130 8.86 -4.48 11.94
C PRO A 130 10.15 -4.36 11.12
N ALA A 131 10.08 -4.57 9.79
CA ALA A 131 11.25 -4.47 8.92
C ALA A 131 11.83 -3.05 8.89
N LEU A 132 10.96 -2.04 8.74
CA LEU A 132 11.37 -0.63 8.74
C LEU A 132 12.03 -0.25 10.07
N ARG A 133 11.37 -0.56 11.20
CA ARG A 133 11.90 -0.24 12.54
C ARG A 133 13.24 -0.92 12.81
N ALA A 134 13.41 -2.17 12.40
CA ALA A 134 14.68 -2.88 12.56
C ALA A 134 15.82 -2.22 11.77
N LEU A 135 15.55 -1.76 10.54
CA LEU A 135 16.55 -1.07 9.71
C LEU A 135 16.91 0.30 10.29
N LEU A 136 15.92 1.09 10.70
CA LEU A 136 16.15 2.40 11.32
C LEU A 136 16.90 2.27 12.66
N ALA A 137 16.57 1.27 13.48
CA ALA A 137 17.28 0.98 14.72
C ALA A 137 18.74 0.54 14.50
N ALA A 138 19.04 -0.02 13.31
CA ALA A 138 20.39 -0.36 12.88
C ALA A 138 21.10 0.80 12.15
N GLU A 139 20.58 2.04 12.31
CA GLU A 139 21.12 3.27 11.71
C GLU A 139 21.23 3.23 10.19
N VAL A 140 20.41 2.40 9.53
CA VAL A 140 20.30 2.40 8.07
C VAL A 140 19.58 3.70 7.65
N PRO A 141 20.14 4.48 6.70
CA PRO A 141 19.48 5.70 6.22
C PRO A 141 18.08 5.43 5.66
N GLU A 142 17.22 6.44 5.69
CA GLU A 142 15.79 6.32 5.36
C GLU A 142 15.53 5.64 4.00
N GLU A 143 16.15 6.12 2.92
CA GLU A 143 15.90 5.58 1.58
C GLU A 143 16.26 4.08 1.47
N PRO A 144 17.48 3.63 1.87
CA PRO A 144 17.76 2.21 1.98
C PRO A 144 16.83 1.46 2.93
N ALA A 145 16.41 2.06 4.05
CA ALA A 145 15.48 1.41 4.97
C ALA A 145 14.13 1.11 4.28
N LEU A 146 13.59 2.06 3.52
CA LEU A 146 12.37 1.89 2.71
C LEU A 146 12.53 0.82 1.63
N ILE A 147 13.71 0.73 0.99
CA ILE A 147 14.02 -0.33 0.03
C ILE A 147 14.06 -1.70 0.71
N GLY A 148 14.67 -1.79 1.91
CA GLY A 148 14.67 -3.02 2.69
C GLY A 148 13.26 -3.44 3.11
N THR A 149 12.41 -2.48 3.49
CA THR A 149 10.99 -2.71 3.78
C THR A 149 10.23 -3.19 2.54
N LEU A 150 10.48 -2.61 1.36
CA LEU A 150 9.91 -3.07 0.10
C LEU A 150 10.26 -4.54 -0.16
N MET A 151 11.53 -4.92 0.02
CA MET A 151 11.98 -6.30 -0.16
C MET A 151 11.31 -7.26 0.84
N ALA A 152 11.16 -6.85 2.10
CA ALA A 152 10.47 -7.64 3.12
C ALA A 152 8.99 -7.88 2.76
N LEU A 153 8.31 -6.86 2.24
CA LEU A 153 6.93 -6.97 1.76
C LEU A 153 6.85 -7.85 0.51
N MET A 154 7.71 -7.62 -0.49
CA MET A 154 7.76 -8.41 -1.72
C MET A 154 8.05 -9.89 -1.47
N ALA A 155 8.79 -10.22 -0.42
CA ALA A 155 9.12 -11.61 -0.06
C ALA A 155 7.92 -12.41 0.50
N ARG A 156 6.84 -11.74 0.93
CA ARG A 156 5.74 -12.34 1.71
C ARG A 156 4.34 -12.00 1.21
N LEU A 157 4.16 -10.88 0.52
CA LEU A 157 2.86 -10.43 0.07
C LEU A 157 2.46 -11.18 -1.21
N ASP A 158 1.21 -11.62 -1.27
CA ASP A 158 0.58 -12.06 -2.51
C ASP A 158 0.18 -10.84 -3.35
N ASP A 159 1.19 -10.21 -3.95
CA ASP A 159 1.00 -8.97 -4.71
C ASP A 159 0.14 -9.23 -5.95
N THR A 160 -1.07 -8.67 -5.92
CA THR A 160 -2.05 -8.82 -6.99
C THR A 160 -1.62 -8.22 -8.34
N ASN A 161 -0.69 -7.24 -8.35
CA ASN A 161 -0.12 -6.71 -9.59
C ASN A 161 0.88 -7.70 -10.19
N LEU A 162 1.63 -8.44 -9.36
CA LEU A 162 2.49 -9.54 -9.84
C LEU A 162 1.66 -10.71 -10.36
N LEU A 163 0.62 -11.11 -9.63
CA LEU A 163 -0.30 -12.15 -10.07
C LEU A 163 -0.98 -11.79 -11.40
N TRP A 164 -1.33 -10.52 -11.60
CA TRP A 164 -1.93 -10.04 -12.85
C TRP A 164 -0.95 -10.09 -14.03
N ARG A 165 0.31 -9.68 -13.85
CA ARG A 165 1.29 -9.58 -14.94
C ARG A 165 2.01 -10.88 -15.24
N GLY A 166 2.31 -11.67 -14.22
CA GLY A 166 3.16 -12.85 -14.31
C GLY A 166 2.55 -14.14 -13.77
N GLY A 167 1.29 -14.11 -13.32
CA GLY A 167 0.65 -15.26 -12.66
C GLY A 167 1.33 -15.66 -11.35
N GLU A 168 0.99 -16.84 -10.85
CA GLU A 168 1.58 -17.42 -9.64
C GLU A 168 3.10 -17.62 -9.79
N ALA A 169 3.56 -18.04 -10.97
CA ALA A 169 4.99 -18.19 -11.25
C ALA A 169 5.75 -16.87 -11.13
N GLY A 170 5.21 -15.78 -11.69
CA GLY A 170 5.81 -14.44 -11.58
C GLY A 170 5.83 -13.92 -10.13
N LEU A 171 4.78 -14.19 -9.35
CA LEU A 171 4.75 -13.87 -7.93
C LEU A 171 5.83 -14.64 -7.16
N VAL A 172 5.90 -15.97 -7.35
CA VAL A 172 6.88 -16.84 -6.66
C VAL A 172 8.31 -16.45 -7.02
N ASP A 173 8.59 -16.15 -8.29
CA ASP A 173 9.91 -15.74 -8.74
C ASP A 173 10.35 -14.43 -8.06
N VAL A 174 9.47 -13.42 -7.99
CA VAL A 174 9.79 -12.14 -7.33
C VAL A 174 9.94 -12.30 -5.82
N GLN A 175 9.06 -13.08 -5.19
CA GLN A 175 9.19 -13.41 -3.78
C GLN A 175 10.52 -14.13 -3.50
N GLY A 176 10.93 -15.04 -4.38
CA GLY A 176 12.23 -15.72 -4.34
C GLY A 176 13.40 -14.75 -4.44
N ALA A 177 13.40 -13.89 -5.46
CA ALA A 177 14.43 -12.88 -5.65
C ALA A 177 14.55 -11.92 -4.45
N ALA A 178 13.42 -11.47 -3.89
CA ALA A 178 13.40 -10.64 -2.69
C ALA A 178 13.97 -11.37 -1.46
N ARG A 179 13.62 -12.65 -1.26
CA ARG A 179 14.22 -13.48 -0.20
C ARG A 179 15.73 -13.63 -0.37
N THR A 180 16.20 -13.90 -1.59
CA THR A 180 17.64 -13.99 -1.90
C THR A 180 18.36 -12.69 -1.58
N PHE A 181 17.78 -11.54 -1.95
CA PHE A 181 18.32 -10.22 -1.61
C PHE A 181 18.44 -10.03 -0.09
N LEU A 182 17.40 -10.37 0.67
CA LEU A 182 17.39 -10.25 2.13
C LEU A 182 18.43 -11.19 2.79
N VAL A 183 18.51 -12.45 2.37
CA VAL A 183 19.47 -13.44 2.88
C VAL A 183 20.92 -13.04 2.59
N ALA A 184 21.19 -12.38 1.46
CA ALA A 184 22.51 -11.86 1.12
C ALA A 184 22.93 -10.64 1.97
N GLY A 185 22.13 -10.22 2.96
CA GLY A 185 22.40 -9.07 3.83
C GLY A 185 21.59 -7.82 3.48
N GLY A 186 20.71 -7.91 2.47
CA GLY A 186 19.80 -6.84 2.07
C GLY A 186 20.51 -5.51 1.79
N VAL A 187 19.90 -4.41 2.23
CA VAL A 187 20.45 -3.06 2.06
C VAL A 187 21.69 -2.76 2.91
N ARG A 188 22.10 -3.69 3.78
CA ARG A 188 23.34 -3.59 4.56
C ARG A 188 24.52 -4.26 3.85
N HIS A 189 24.27 -5.02 2.77
CA HIS A 189 25.33 -5.64 1.99
C HIS A 189 26.04 -4.60 1.10
N PRO A 190 27.38 -4.55 1.00
CA PRO A 190 28.08 -3.51 0.24
C PRO A 190 27.65 -3.38 -1.23
N ALA A 191 27.30 -4.49 -1.88
CA ALA A 191 26.86 -4.53 -3.27
C ALA A 191 25.33 -4.44 -3.47
N TRP A 192 24.56 -4.03 -2.45
CA TRP A 192 23.09 -4.06 -2.50
C TRP A 192 22.50 -3.26 -3.66
N ARG A 193 23.11 -2.12 -4.03
CA ARG A 193 22.62 -1.29 -5.14
C ARG A 193 22.71 -2.02 -6.48
N SER A 194 23.84 -2.67 -6.74
CA SER A 194 24.02 -3.46 -7.96
C SER A 194 23.06 -4.65 -8.01
N ALA A 195 22.83 -5.32 -6.89
CA ALA A 195 21.85 -6.40 -6.79
C ALA A 195 20.42 -5.90 -7.03
N LEU A 196 20.06 -4.73 -6.48
CA LEU A 196 18.75 -4.10 -6.69
C LEU A 196 18.54 -3.74 -8.17
N VAL A 197 19.53 -3.13 -8.82
CA VAL A 197 19.45 -2.78 -10.26
C VAL A 197 19.30 -4.04 -11.10
N ALA A 198 20.09 -5.09 -10.85
CA ALA A 198 19.97 -6.35 -11.57
C ALA A 198 18.58 -6.99 -11.41
N MET A 199 18.02 -6.96 -10.20
CA MET A 199 16.66 -7.43 -9.92
C MET A 199 15.61 -6.56 -10.61
N HIS A 200 15.76 -5.23 -10.60
CA HIS A 200 14.89 -4.30 -11.31
C HIS A 200 14.87 -4.60 -12.81
N ASP A 201 16.03 -4.68 -13.45
CA ASP A 201 16.14 -4.94 -14.89
C ASP A 201 15.54 -6.30 -15.27
N TRP A 202 15.73 -7.31 -14.41
CA TRP A 202 15.11 -8.62 -14.58
C TRP A 202 13.56 -8.54 -14.50
N MET A 203 13.01 -7.81 -13.53
CA MET A 203 11.56 -7.59 -13.45
C MET A 203 11.03 -6.83 -14.67
N VAL A 204 11.73 -5.79 -15.12
CA VAL A 204 11.37 -5.00 -16.31
C VAL A 204 11.31 -5.89 -17.56
N ARG A 205 12.35 -6.69 -17.82
CA ARG A 205 12.38 -7.62 -18.98
C ARG A 205 11.22 -8.62 -18.96
N ARG A 206 10.74 -8.99 -17.76
CA ARG A 206 9.64 -9.94 -17.58
C ARG A 206 8.29 -9.27 -17.40
N HIS A 207 8.21 -7.95 -17.55
CA HIS A 207 7.01 -7.15 -17.33
C HIS A 207 6.39 -7.33 -15.93
N LEU A 208 7.20 -7.66 -14.92
CA LEU A 208 6.76 -7.84 -13.54
C LEU A 208 6.80 -6.50 -12.80
N SER A 209 5.82 -6.25 -11.93
CA SER A 209 5.76 -5.03 -11.14
C SER A 209 5.14 -5.29 -9.76
N PRO A 210 5.89 -5.10 -8.66
CA PRO A 210 5.41 -5.29 -7.29
C PRO A 210 4.67 -4.04 -6.78
N GLY A 211 3.58 -3.70 -7.46
CA GLY A 211 2.83 -2.46 -7.21
C GLY A 211 2.13 -2.47 -5.86
N GLY A 212 1.50 -3.60 -5.49
CA GLY A 212 0.84 -3.75 -4.20
C GLY A 212 1.83 -3.68 -3.03
N SER A 213 3.02 -4.29 -3.16
CA SER A 213 4.07 -4.16 -2.16
C SER A 213 4.56 -2.71 -2.03
N ALA A 214 4.74 -1.99 -3.13
CA ALA A 214 5.15 -0.58 -3.11
C ALA A 214 4.12 0.32 -2.43
N ASP A 215 2.82 0.12 -2.69
CA ASP A 215 1.75 0.86 -2.02
C ASP A 215 1.76 0.64 -0.49
N LEU A 216 2.11 -0.57 -0.04
CA LEU A 216 2.21 -0.88 1.39
C LEU A 216 3.46 -0.29 2.05
N VAL A 217 4.55 -0.02 1.31
CA VAL A 217 5.70 0.72 1.88
C VAL A 217 5.28 2.12 2.31
N ALA A 218 4.50 2.82 1.49
CA ALA A 218 3.99 4.15 1.86
C ALA A 218 3.08 4.08 3.09
N ALA A 219 2.20 3.07 3.16
CA ALA A 219 1.35 2.84 4.33
C ALA A 219 2.17 2.54 5.58
N THR A 220 3.22 1.72 5.46
CA THR A 220 4.18 1.44 6.54
C THR A 220 4.87 2.70 7.04
N TRP A 221 5.34 3.55 6.12
CA TRP A 221 5.98 4.80 6.49
C TRP A 221 5.01 5.72 7.25
N LEU A 222 3.77 5.84 6.78
CA LEU A 222 2.75 6.66 7.45
C LEU A 222 2.48 6.18 8.88
N VAL A 223 2.23 4.88 9.08
CA VAL A 223 1.97 4.36 10.45
C VAL A 223 3.19 4.49 11.35
N HIS A 224 4.40 4.36 10.80
CA HIS A 224 5.64 4.63 11.54
C HIS A 224 5.72 6.09 11.99
N ALA A 225 5.52 7.03 11.07
CA ALA A 225 5.57 8.47 11.35
C ALA A 225 4.49 8.94 12.34
N LEU A 226 3.33 8.27 12.35
CA LEU A 226 2.25 8.52 13.31
C LEU A 226 2.51 7.93 14.71
N GLY A 227 3.63 7.22 14.91
CA GLY A 227 3.87 6.47 16.16
C GLY A 227 2.85 5.35 16.39
N ASP A 228 2.22 4.86 15.32
CA ASP A 228 1.14 3.89 15.35
C ASP A 228 1.72 2.47 15.48
N ALA A 229 1.96 2.05 16.72
CA ALA A 229 2.64 0.80 17.09
C ALA A 229 1.67 -0.25 17.63
#